data_AF-A0A7H8L5H4-F1
#
_entry.id   AF-A0A7H8L5H4-F1
#
_cell.length_a   1.000
_cell.length_b   1.000
_cell.length_c   1.000
_cell.angle_alpha   90.00
_cell.angle_beta   90.00
_cell.angle_gamma   90.00
#
_symmetry.space_group_name_H-M   'P 1'
#
loop_
_entity.id
_entity.type
_entity.pdbx_description
1 polymer ?
#
loop_
_entity_poly.entity_id
_entity_poly.type
_entity_poly.pdbx_seq_one_letter_code
_entity_poly.pdbx_strand_id
1 'polypeptide(L)'
;MLAGLDVPQPHLLLPDPAVLLADPRLAAALHGRGAVIGPAVPPALAAQSLRWARLVRAALPEAPQRPVDCRERYADLLLLTDPVLVRLIAERRLAPLAPLTPKQRDRLAATLLAWLQTGRGTAPEVAARLGIHPQTARQRLHRVHQLFGSALASPDTRLELEIALRATPTAPTTPNPTRPPGG
;
A
#
# COMPACT_ATOMS: atom_id res chain seq x y z
N MET A 1 -7.93 -2.16 -31.14
CA MET A 1 -7.94 -2.89 -29.85
C MET A 1 -7.43 -4.30 -30.12
N LEU A 2 -6.43 -4.75 -29.37
CA LEU A 2 -5.95 -6.15 -29.43
C LEU A 2 -6.36 -6.86 -28.15
N ALA A 3 -6.87 -8.09 -28.26
CA ALA A 3 -7.39 -8.85 -27.14
C ALA A 3 -6.78 -10.26 -27.11
N GLY A 4 -6.26 -10.67 -25.96
CA GLY A 4 -5.89 -12.06 -25.69
C GLY A 4 -6.78 -12.57 -24.57
N LEU A 5 -7.91 -13.19 -24.90
CA LEU A 5 -8.91 -13.65 -23.93
C LEU A 5 -8.77 -15.14 -23.60
N ASP A 6 -8.18 -15.93 -24.50
CA ASP A 6 -7.99 -17.37 -24.34
C ASP A 6 -6.65 -17.75 -23.67
N VAL A 7 -6.05 -16.80 -22.95
CA VAL A 7 -4.80 -17.01 -22.20
C VAL A 7 -5.07 -17.06 -20.69
N PRO A 8 -4.21 -17.70 -19.88
CA PRO A 8 -4.42 -17.81 -18.43
C PRO A 8 -4.61 -16.46 -17.71
N GLN A 9 -4.06 -15.39 -18.27
CA GLN A 9 -4.25 -14.02 -17.79
C GLN A 9 -4.79 -13.15 -18.93
N PRO A 10 -6.13 -13.09 -19.10
CA PRO A 10 -6.75 -12.38 -20.21
C PRO A 10 -6.43 -10.88 -20.14
N HIS A 11 -6.21 -10.27 -21.30
CA HIS A 11 -5.82 -8.85 -21.38
C HIS A 11 -6.35 -8.17 -22.63
N LEU A 12 -6.48 -6.84 -22.54
CA LEU A 12 -6.88 -5.95 -23.62
C LEU A 12 -5.82 -4.85 -23.76
N LEU A 13 -5.38 -4.59 -24.99
CA LEU A 13 -4.55 -3.44 -25.34
C LEU A 13 -5.41 -2.37 -26.00
N LEU A 14 -5.42 -1.20 -25.36
CA LEU A 14 -6.24 -0.05 -25.72
C LEU A 14 -5.32 1.13 -26.08
N PRO A 15 -5.59 1.87 -27.18
CA PRO A 15 -4.77 3.00 -27.60
C PRO A 15 -4.89 4.22 -26.68
N ASP A 16 -6.06 4.41 -26.06
CA ASP A 16 -6.28 5.39 -24.98
C ASP A 16 -7.22 4.77 -23.94
N PRO A 17 -6.68 4.28 -22.80
CA PRO A 17 -7.51 3.68 -21.78
C PRO A 17 -8.43 4.72 -21.11
N ALA A 18 -8.08 6.00 -21.01
CA ALA A 18 -8.90 6.99 -20.32
C ALA A 18 -10.20 7.27 -21.06
N VAL A 19 -10.12 7.43 -22.38
CA VAL A 19 -11.30 7.65 -23.24
C VAL A 19 -12.21 6.42 -23.25
N LEU A 20 -11.63 5.22 -23.33
CA LEU A 20 -12.41 3.98 -23.40
C LEU A 20 -13.01 3.57 -22.05
N LEU A 21 -12.32 3.83 -20.93
CA LEU A 21 -12.85 3.55 -19.59
C LEU A 21 -13.94 4.54 -19.15
N ALA A 22 -14.05 5.69 -19.82
CA ALA A 22 -15.19 6.59 -19.67
C ALA A 22 -16.47 6.01 -20.30
N ASP A 23 -16.37 4.98 -21.15
CA ASP A 23 -17.55 4.28 -21.69
C ASP A 23 -18.22 3.44 -20.59
N PRO A 24 -19.49 3.71 -20.23
CA PRO A 24 -20.21 2.98 -19.20
C PRO A 24 -20.38 1.49 -19.52
N ARG A 25 -20.40 1.10 -20.81
CA ARG A 25 -20.51 -0.32 -21.20
C ARG A 25 -19.23 -1.08 -20.89
N LEU A 26 -18.07 -0.48 -21.16
CA LEU A 26 -16.78 -1.08 -20.82
C LEU A 26 -16.58 -1.12 -19.30
N ALA A 27 -16.92 -0.03 -18.60
CA ALA A 27 -16.88 0.02 -17.15
C ALA A 27 -17.75 -1.07 -16.51
N ALA A 28 -18.97 -1.28 -17.02
CA ALA A 28 -19.86 -2.35 -16.58
C ALA A 28 -19.28 -3.75 -16.89
N ALA A 29 -18.69 -3.95 -18.07
CA ALA A 29 -18.10 -5.22 -18.46
C ALA A 29 -16.91 -5.62 -17.57
N LEU A 30 -16.15 -4.65 -17.07
CA LEU A 30 -14.98 -4.86 -16.19
C LEU A 30 -15.34 -4.90 -14.70
N HIS A 31 -16.55 -4.50 -14.34
CA HIS A 31 -17.01 -4.47 -12.95
C HIS A 31 -17.00 -5.88 -12.33
N GLY A 32 -16.50 -6.00 -11.10
CA GLY A 32 -16.43 -7.26 -10.35
C GLY A 32 -15.46 -8.31 -10.90
N ARG A 33 -14.78 -8.03 -12.03
CA ARG A 33 -13.84 -8.99 -12.65
C ARG A 33 -12.43 -8.89 -12.09
N GLY A 34 -12.17 -7.92 -11.22
CA GLY A 34 -10.81 -7.50 -10.92
C GLY A 34 -10.10 -7.16 -12.23
N ALA A 35 -10.42 -6.02 -12.83
CA ALA A 35 -9.60 -5.45 -13.90
C ALA A 35 -8.48 -4.59 -13.30
N VAL A 36 -7.28 -4.63 -13.87
CA VAL A 36 -6.19 -3.69 -13.53
C VAL A 36 -5.77 -3.05 -14.84
N ILE A 37 -5.65 -1.73 -14.80
CA ILE A 37 -5.28 -0.90 -15.93
C ILE A 37 -3.83 -0.50 -15.72
N GLY A 38 -2.97 -0.94 -16.64
CA GLY A 38 -1.57 -0.50 -16.66
C GLY A 38 -1.47 0.98 -17.09
N PRO A 39 -0.35 1.65 -16.79
CA PRO A 39 -0.11 3.01 -17.24
C PRO A 39 -0.23 3.16 -18.76
N ALA A 40 -0.79 4.26 -19.23
CA ALA A 40 -0.75 4.62 -20.64
C ALA A 40 0.70 4.93 -21.04
N VAL A 41 1.20 4.25 -22.07
CA VAL A 41 2.60 4.32 -22.51
C VAL A 41 2.67 4.24 -24.04
N PRO A 42 3.78 4.67 -24.66
CA PRO A 42 4.02 4.43 -26.07
C PRO A 42 3.91 2.93 -26.43
N PRO A 43 3.50 2.57 -27.65
CA PRO A 43 3.30 1.17 -28.05
C PRO A 43 4.51 0.25 -27.78
N ALA A 44 5.73 0.78 -27.93
CA ALA A 44 6.97 0.05 -27.64
C ALA A 44 7.08 -0.43 -26.17
N LEU A 45 6.37 0.21 -25.24
CA LEU A 45 6.33 -0.13 -23.82
C LEU A 45 5.04 -0.86 -23.41
N ALA A 46 4.17 -1.23 -24.35
CA ALA A 46 2.90 -1.89 -24.04
C ALA A 46 3.07 -3.19 -23.23
N ALA A 47 4.10 -3.98 -23.55
CA ALA A 47 4.44 -5.17 -22.78
C ALA A 47 4.80 -4.85 -21.32
N GLN A 48 5.49 -3.72 -21.08
CA GLN A 48 5.85 -3.27 -19.75
C GLN A 48 4.62 -2.81 -18.96
N SER A 49 3.71 -2.07 -19.60
CA SER A 49 2.43 -1.67 -18.99
C SER A 49 1.60 -2.88 -18.59
N LEU A 50 1.51 -3.89 -19.46
CA LEU A 50 0.85 -5.16 -19.15
C LEU A 50 1.52 -5.91 -18.00
N ARG A 51 2.86 -5.93 -17.96
CA ARG A 51 3.63 -6.53 -16.86
C ARG A 51 3.30 -5.86 -15.52
N TRP A 52 3.28 -4.53 -15.47
CA TRP A 52 2.90 -3.79 -14.25
C TRP A 52 1.45 -4.06 -13.83
N ALA A 53 0.52 -4.10 -14.77
CA ALA A 53 -0.87 -4.43 -14.49
C ALA A 53 -1.02 -5.83 -13.86
N ARG A 54 -0.30 -6.82 -14.39
CA ARG A 54 -0.27 -8.19 -13.86
C ARG A 54 0.34 -8.25 -12.46
N LEU A 55 1.41 -7.50 -12.24
CA LEU A 55 2.08 -7.41 -10.95
C LEU A 55 1.15 -6.87 -9.85
N VAL A 56 0.40 -5.79 -10.14
CA VAL A 56 -0.62 -5.26 -9.22
C VAL A 56 -1.75 -6.25 -9.03
N ARG A 57 -2.24 -6.89 -10.11
CA ARG A 57 -3.28 -7.94 -10.01
C ARG A 57 -2.85 -9.06 -9.05
N ALA A 58 -1.61 -9.55 -9.18
CA ALA A 58 -1.09 -10.62 -8.34
C ALA A 58 -0.94 -10.22 -6.86
N ALA A 59 -0.75 -8.93 -6.59
CA ALA A 59 -0.65 -8.40 -5.23
C ALA A 59 -2.01 -8.15 -4.55
N LEU A 60 -3.12 -8.20 -5.30
CA LEU A 60 -4.47 -8.01 -4.76
C LEU A 60 -5.02 -9.36 -4.27
N PRO A 61 -5.43 -9.48 -3.00
CA PRO A 61 -5.95 -10.72 -2.45
C PRO A 61 -7.34 -11.09 -2.98
N GLU A 62 -8.13 -10.09 -3.39
CA GLU A 62 -9.49 -10.25 -3.92
C GLU A 62 -9.67 -9.48 -5.22
N ALA A 63 -10.68 -9.89 -6.01
CA ALA A 63 -11.08 -9.16 -7.21
C ALA A 63 -11.81 -7.86 -6.81
N PRO A 64 -11.22 -6.67 -7.02
CA PRO A 64 -11.88 -5.42 -6.71
C PRO A 64 -13.12 -5.24 -7.59
N GLN A 65 -14.17 -4.66 -7.00
CA GLN A 65 -15.41 -4.37 -7.72
C GLN A 65 -15.20 -3.38 -8.87
N ARG A 66 -14.30 -2.40 -8.68
CA ARG A 66 -13.93 -1.43 -9.72
C ARG A 66 -12.55 -1.77 -10.28
N PRO A 67 -12.30 -1.46 -11.58
CA PRO A 67 -10.95 -1.53 -12.13
C PRO A 67 -9.97 -0.72 -11.29
N VAL A 68 -8.77 -1.27 -11.08
CA VAL A 68 -7.69 -0.56 -10.37
C VAL A 68 -6.78 0.11 -11.40
N ASP A 69 -6.63 1.42 -11.30
CA ASP A 69 -5.70 2.19 -12.12
C ASP A 69 -4.30 2.19 -11.47
N CYS A 70 -3.31 1.68 -12.18
CA CYS A 70 -1.92 1.69 -11.73
C CYS A 70 -1.36 3.10 -11.48
N ARG A 71 -1.89 4.13 -12.14
CA ARG A 71 -1.41 5.52 -12.02
C ARG A 71 -1.60 6.08 -10.61
N GLU A 72 -2.61 5.59 -9.89
CA GLU A 72 -2.87 5.98 -8.50
C GLU A 72 -1.94 5.26 -7.51
N ARG A 73 -1.15 4.30 -7.99
CA ARG A 73 -0.37 3.36 -7.17
C ARG A 73 1.07 3.19 -7.63
N TYR A 74 1.67 4.22 -8.25
CA TYR A 74 3.05 4.13 -8.75
C TYR A 74 4.08 3.77 -7.68
N ALA A 75 3.93 4.30 -6.46
CA ALA A 75 4.81 3.94 -5.36
C ALA A 75 4.71 2.45 -5.02
N ASP A 76 3.49 1.92 -4.93
CA ASP A 76 3.27 0.49 -4.64
C ASP A 76 3.81 -0.38 -5.78
N LEU A 77 3.63 0.06 -7.03
CA LEU A 77 4.19 -0.60 -8.20
C LEU A 77 5.71 -0.72 -8.12
N LEU A 78 6.42 0.35 -7.75
CA LEU A 78 7.86 0.32 -7.55
C LEU A 78 8.27 -0.74 -6.51
N LEU A 79 7.55 -0.82 -5.39
CA LEU A 79 7.81 -1.84 -4.36
C LEU A 79 7.64 -3.27 -4.88
N LEU A 80 6.71 -3.48 -5.82
CA LEU A 80 6.49 -4.79 -6.40
C LEU A 80 7.52 -5.15 -7.47
N THR A 81 8.24 -4.18 -8.04
CA THR A 81 9.18 -4.45 -9.15
C THR A 81 10.41 -5.25 -8.72
N ASP A 82 10.88 -5.04 -7.49
CA ASP A 82 11.99 -5.79 -6.89
C ASP A 82 11.65 -6.21 -5.45
N PRO A 83 10.86 -7.30 -5.30
CA PRO A 83 10.42 -7.75 -3.99
C PRO A 83 11.59 -8.28 -3.13
N VAL A 84 12.70 -8.70 -3.74
CA VAL A 84 13.87 -9.22 -3.03
C VAL A 84 14.60 -8.07 -2.34
N LEU A 85 14.88 -6.99 -3.06
CA LEU A 85 15.52 -5.80 -2.48
C LEU A 85 14.64 -5.19 -1.38
N VAL A 86 13.33 -5.10 -1.62
CA VAL A 86 12.38 -4.58 -0.62
C VAL A 86 12.37 -5.44 0.65
N ARG A 87 12.43 -6.78 0.52
CA ARG A 87 12.54 -7.67 1.68
C ARG A 87 13.85 -7.47 2.45
N LEU A 88 14.99 -7.32 1.76
CA LEU A 88 16.28 -7.04 2.41
C LEU A 88 16.27 -5.71 3.18
N ILE A 89 15.65 -4.68 2.61
CA ILE A 89 15.44 -3.40 3.30
C ILE A 89 14.56 -3.60 4.53
N ALA A 90 13.46 -4.34 4.41
CA ALA A 90 12.55 -4.60 5.52
C ALA A 90 13.21 -5.38 6.67
N GLU A 91 13.94 -6.45 6.35
CA GLU A 91 14.70 -7.25 7.32
C GLU A 91 15.70 -6.37 8.08
N ARG A 92 16.46 -5.53 7.36
CA ARG A 92 17.44 -4.62 7.96
C ARG A 92 16.80 -3.54 8.82
N ARG A 93 15.79 -2.85 8.29
CA ARG A 93 15.22 -1.65 8.92
C ARG A 93 14.20 -1.95 9.99
N LEU A 94 13.47 -3.06 9.88
CA LEU A 94 12.48 -3.46 10.87
C LEU A 94 13.05 -4.43 11.92
N ALA A 95 14.35 -4.74 11.87
CA ALA A 95 15.05 -5.51 12.89
C ALA A 95 14.77 -5.07 14.34
N PRO A 96 14.67 -3.76 14.68
CA PRO A 96 14.31 -3.32 16.03
C PRO A 96 12.93 -3.80 16.53
N LEU A 97 12.03 -4.21 15.62
CA LEU A 97 10.72 -4.76 15.96
C LEU A 97 10.73 -6.29 16.11
N ALA A 98 11.80 -6.97 15.70
CA ALA A 98 11.89 -8.44 15.71
C ALA A 98 11.72 -9.08 17.11
N PRO A 99 12.22 -8.48 18.21
CA PRO A 99 12.03 -9.04 19.56
C PRO A 99 10.61 -8.92 20.10
N LEU A 100 9.74 -8.16 19.45
CA LEU A 100 8.38 -7.90 19.92
C LEU A 100 7.42 -9.02 19.52
N THR A 101 6.36 -9.17 20.31
CA THR A 101 5.22 -10.03 19.95
C THR A 101 4.60 -9.55 18.62
N PRO A 102 3.98 -10.44 17.82
CA PRO A 102 3.37 -10.06 16.54
C PRO A 102 2.42 -8.86 16.66
N LYS A 103 1.54 -8.89 17.67
CA LYS A 103 0.59 -7.80 17.94
C LYS A 103 1.26 -6.47 18.27
N GLN A 104 2.38 -6.47 18.98
CA GLN A 104 3.14 -5.25 19.28
C GLN A 104 3.85 -4.73 18.03
N ARG A 105 4.47 -5.64 17.27
CA ARG A 105 5.14 -5.33 16.00
C ARG A 105 4.19 -4.64 15.04
N ASP A 106 3.02 -5.21 14.78
CA ASP A 106 2.02 -4.65 13.86
C ASP A 106 1.56 -3.26 14.29
N ARG A 107 1.29 -3.09 15.60
CA ARG A 107 0.83 -1.81 16.15
C ARG A 107 1.90 -0.72 16.05
N LEU A 108 3.16 -1.03 16.34
CA LEU A 108 4.25 -0.06 16.25
C LEU A 108 4.64 0.22 14.80
N ALA A 109 4.63 -0.79 13.93
CA ALA A 109 4.81 -0.63 12.49
C ALA A 109 3.76 0.31 11.89
N ALA A 110 2.47 0.08 12.18
CA ALA A 110 1.38 0.96 11.75
C ALA A 110 1.53 2.39 12.31
N THR A 111 2.00 2.52 13.55
CA THR A 111 2.25 3.84 14.18
C THR A 111 3.40 4.58 13.51
N LEU A 112 4.51 3.90 13.23
CA LEU A 112 5.64 4.49 12.55
C LEU A 112 5.28 4.88 11.11
N LEU A 113 4.55 4.04 10.38
CA LEU A 113 4.09 4.35 9.03
C LEU A 113 3.17 5.59 9.03
N ALA A 114 2.19 5.64 9.94
CA ALA A 114 1.30 6.78 10.08
C ALA A 114 2.06 8.07 10.40
N TRP A 115 3.07 8.01 11.26
CA TRP A 115 3.93 9.15 11.60
C TRP A 115 4.77 9.64 10.42
N LEU A 116 5.33 8.73 9.60
CA LEU A 116 6.05 9.09 8.37
C LEU A 116 5.10 9.77 7.37
N GLN A 117 3.90 9.22 7.18
CA GLN A 117 2.90 9.73 6.24
C GLN A 117 2.29 11.07 6.64
N THR A 118 2.31 11.44 7.93
CA THR A 118 1.91 12.78 8.40
C THR A 118 3.07 13.77 8.42
N GLY A 119 4.20 13.48 7.75
CA GLY A 119 5.34 14.39 7.69
C GLY A 119 6.09 14.53 9.02
N ARG A 120 6.06 13.49 9.87
CA ARG A 120 6.54 13.48 11.26
C ARG A 120 5.61 14.26 12.20
N GLY A 121 4.31 14.11 11.96
CA GLY A 121 3.28 14.79 12.73
C GLY A 121 3.29 14.43 14.22
N THR A 122 2.54 15.21 14.96
CA THR A 122 2.28 15.07 16.38
C THR A 122 1.44 13.82 16.71
N ALA A 123 1.42 13.44 17.99
CA ALA A 123 0.62 12.29 18.44
C ALA A 123 -0.89 12.42 18.10
N PRO A 124 -1.54 13.60 18.20
CA PRO A 124 -2.91 13.79 17.73
C PRO A 124 -3.12 13.51 16.23
N GLU A 125 -2.19 13.92 15.36
CA GLU A 125 -2.30 13.68 13.92
C GLU A 125 -2.17 12.20 13.58
N VAL A 126 -1.24 11.51 14.25
CA VAL A 126 -1.09 10.05 14.13
C VAL A 126 -2.30 9.32 14.69
N ALA A 127 -2.86 9.81 15.81
CA ALA A 127 -4.07 9.25 16.42
C ALA A 127 -5.28 9.35 15.50
N ALA A 128 -5.49 10.53 14.89
CA ALA A 128 -6.55 10.77 13.92
C ALA A 128 -6.41 9.85 12.70
N ARG A 129 -5.19 9.70 12.16
CA ARG A 129 -4.91 8.81 11.03
C ARG A 129 -5.19 7.34 11.33
N LEU A 130 -4.91 6.91 12.55
CA LEU A 130 -5.09 5.50 12.96
C LEU A 130 -6.44 5.20 13.61
N GLY A 131 -7.28 6.20 13.86
CA GLY A 131 -8.55 6.03 14.59
C GLY A 131 -8.35 5.55 16.03
N ILE A 132 -7.27 5.98 16.70
CA ILE A 132 -6.96 5.61 18.09
C ILE A 132 -6.97 6.81 19.02
N HIS A 133 -6.99 6.58 20.33
CA HIS A 133 -6.92 7.66 21.31
C HIS A 133 -5.56 8.40 21.28
N PRO A 134 -5.50 9.74 21.39
CA PRO A 134 -4.25 10.51 21.36
C PRO A 134 -3.20 10.06 22.38
N GLN A 135 -3.64 9.66 23.57
CA GLN A 135 -2.71 9.15 24.60
C GLN A 135 -2.07 7.82 24.20
N THR A 136 -2.82 6.93 23.53
CA THR A 136 -2.28 5.68 23.00
C THR A 136 -1.29 5.94 21.88
N ALA A 137 -1.58 6.89 20.98
CA ALA A 137 -0.64 7.29 19.94
C ALA A 137 0.66 7.84 20.53
N ARG A 138 0.57 8.71 21.55
CA ARG A 138 1.74 9.25 22.27
C ARG A 138 2.61 8.15 22.87
N GLN A 139 2.01 7.18 23.57
CA GLN A 139 2.73 6.05 24.14
C GLN A 139 3.43 5.20 23.07
N ARG A 140 2.74 4.91 21.95
CA ARG A 140 3.32 4.14 20.85
C ARG A 140 4.44 4.91 20.15
N LEU A 141 4.28 6.20 19.89
CA LEU A 141 5.33 7.03 19.30
C LEU A 141 6.56 7.13 20.20
N HIS A 142 6.36 7.29 21.52
CA HIS A 142 7.47 7.25 22.46
C HIS A 142 8.23 5.93 22.35
N ARG A 143 7.53 4.79 22.28
CA ARG A 143 8.16 3.49 22.08
C ARG A 143 8.88 3.36 20.73
N VAL A 144 8.31 3.90 19.65
CA VAL A 144 8.96 3.97 18.34
C VAL A 144 10.28 4.77 18.45
N HIS A 145 10.26 5.94 19.08
CA HIS A 145 11.48 6.74 19.28
C HIS A 145 12.52 6.02 20.14
N GLN A 146 12.12 5.25 21.15
CA GLN A 146 13.05 4.42 21.93
C GLN A 146 13.72 3.32 21.10
N LEU A 147 12.97 2.67 20.19
CA LEU A 147 13.47 1.54 19.41
C LEU A 147 14.35 1.98 18.23
N PHE A 148 13.98 3.06 17.55
CA PHE A 148 14.67 3.51 16.35
C PHE A 148 15.64 4.68 16.61
N GLY A 149 15.48 5.41 17.70
CA GLY A 149 16.43 6.44 18.15
C GLY A 149 16.80 7.46 17.09
N SER A 150 18.10 7.73 16.97
CA SER A 150 18.69 8.68 16.02
C SER A 150 18.48 8.28 14.56
N ALA A 151 18.16 7.02 14.26
CA ALA A 151 17.92 6.56 12.89
C ALA A 151 16.75 7.30 12.23
N LEU A 152 15.75 7.75 13.02
CA LEU A 152 14.61 8.53 12.52
C LEU A 152 14.98 9.96 12.08
N ALA A 153 16.16 10.45 12.44
CA ALA A 153 16.65 11.76 12.01
C ALA A 153 17.10 11.74 10.53
N SER A 154 17.67 10.62 10.06
CA SER A 154 18.18 10.44 8.71
C SER A 154 17.06 10.40 7.66
N PRO A 155 17.06 11.29 6.65
CA PRO A 155 16.12 11.22 5.53
C PRO A 155 16.14 9.88 4.80
N ASP A 156 17.31 9.35 4.50
CA ASP A 156 17.48 8.08 3.78
C ASP A 156 16.92 6.91 4.58
N THR A 157 17.18 6.89 5.89
CA THR A 157 16.63 5.84 6.76
C THR A 157 15.10 5.92 6.83
N ARG A 158 14.52 7.12 6.84
CA ARG A 158 13.06 7.29 6.81
C ARG A 158 12.46 6.79 5.51
N LEU A 159 13.08 7.07 4.37
CA LEU A 159 12.66 6.55 3.07
C LEU A 159 12.66 5.02 3.08
N GLU A 160 13.75 4.41 3.54
CA GLU A 160 13.84 2.95 3.63
C GLU A 160 12.84 2.34 4.61
N LEU A 161 12.58 2.99 5.76
CA LEU A 161 11.54 2.57 6.70
C LEU A 161 10.16 2.65 6.06
N GLU A 162 9.87 3.70 5.30
CA GLU A 162 8.60 3.84 4.60
C GLU A 162 8.42 2.76 3.53
N ILE A 163 9.46 2.46 2.76
CA ILE A 163 9.51 1.34 1.80
C ILE A 163 9.20 0.02 2.51
N ALA A 164 9.94 -0.27 3.59
CA ALA A 164 9.78 -1.50 4.36
C ALA A 164 8.36 -1.65 4.92
N LEU A 165 7.82 -0.60 5.53
CA LEU A 165 6.51 -0.61 6.17
C LEU A 165 5.36 -0.71 5.17
N ARG A 166 5.48 -0.08 4.00
CA ARG A 166 4.47 -0.19 2.93
C ARG A 166 4.44 -1.59 2.31
N ALA A 167 5.59 -2.27 2.26
CA ALA A 167 5.70 -3.62 1.73
C ALA A 167 5.29 -4.72 2.72
N THR A 168 5.22 -4.41 4.01
CA THR A 168 4.83 -5.37 5.05
C THR A 168 3.38 -5.09 5.44
N PRO A 169 2.41 -5.96 5.11
CA PRO A 169 1.02 -5.75 5.50
C PRO A 169 0.93 -5.64 7.02
N THR A 170 0.56 -4.46 7.53
CA THR A 170 0.22 -4.31 8.94
C THR A 170 -1.25 -4.67 9.09
N ALA A 171 -1.57 -5.61 9.99
CA ALA A 171 -2.96 -6.01 10.20
C ALA A 171 -3.82 -4.77 10.49
N PRO A 172 -5.01 -4.64 9.87
CA PRO A 172 -5.89 -3.52 10.15
C PRO A 172 -6.20 -3.53 11.65
N THR A 173 -5.91 -2.41 12.32
CA THR A 173 -6.30 -2.25 13.72
C THR A 173 -7.82 -2.13 13.72
N THR A 174 -8.53 -3.22 14.02
CA THR A 174 -9.99 -3.20 14.12
C THR A 174 -10.39 -2.09 15.10
N PRO A 175 -11.19 -1.10 14.69
CA PRO A 175 -11.67 -0.09 15.61
C PRO A 175 -12.53 -0.80 16.67
N ASN A 176 -12.25 -0.52 17.94
CA ASN A 176 -13.01 -1.06 19.06
C ASN A 176 -14.45 -0.54 18.91
N PRO A 177 -15.50 -1.39 18.91
CA PRO A 177 -16.87 -0.90 18.82
C PRO A 177 -17.15 0.04 19.99
N THR A 178 -17.46 1.30 19.68
CA THR A 178 -17.89 2.29 20.64
C THR A 178 -19.16 1.79 21.31
N ARG A 179 -19.08 1.52 22.62
CA ARG A 179 -20.22 1.22 23.48
C ARG A 179 -21.20 2.41 23.42
N PRO A 180 -22.51 2.20 23.17
CA PRO A 180 -23.46 3.30 23.17
C PRO A 180 -23.52 3.93 24.58
N PRO A 181 -23.74 5.25 24.68
CA PRO A 181 -23.97 5.90 25.96
C PRO A 181 -25.25 5.33 26.56
N GLY A 182 -25.14 4.72 27.74
CA GLY A 182 -26.28 4.39 28.58
C GLY A 182 -26.74 5.66 29.30
N GLY A 183 -28.04 5.93 29.22
CA GLY A 183 -28.73 7.04 29.86
C GLY A 183 -30.13 7.17 29.30
#